data_AF-A0A925Q5P1-F1
#
_entry.id   AF-A0A925Q5P1-F1
#
_cell.length_a   1.000
_cell.length_b   1.000
_cell.length_c   1.000
_cell.angle_alpha   90.00
_cell.angle_beta   90.00
_cell.angle_gamma   90.00
#
_symmetry.space_group_name_H-M   'P 1'
#
loop_
_entity.id
_entity.type
_entity.pdbx_description
1 polymer ?
#
loop_
_entity_poly.entity_id
_entity_poly.type
_entity_poly.pdbx_seq_one_letter_code
_entity_poly.pdbx_strand_id
1 'polypeptide(L)' 'MIRLVQCVLLKKEAPCRDRAPYPGELGKRIFENVSKEA' A
#
# COMPACT_ATOMS: atom_id res chain seq x y z
N MET A 1 2.63 -11.89 -10.33
CA MET A 1 3.73 -11.32 -9.54
C MET A 1 3.14 -10.41 -8.48
N ILE A 2 3.46 -10.65 -7.21
CA ILE A 2 3.05 -9.79 -6.10
C ILE A 2 3.99 -8.58 -6.08
N ARG A 3 3.47 -7.36 -6.23
CA ARG A 3 4.26 -6.15 -6.02
C ARG A 3 4.52 -6.01 -4.53
N LEU A 4 5.78 -5.86 -4.12
CA LEU A 4 6.15 -5.51 -2.75
C LEU A 4 6.23 -3.99 -2.65
N VAL A 5 5.68 -3.43 -1.58
CA VAL A 5 5.80 -2.01 -1.23
C VAL A 5 6.43 -1.86 0.13
N GLN A 6 7.13 -0.76 0.32
CA GLN A 6 7.66 -0.40 1.63
C GLN A 6 6.53 0.17 2.48
N CYS A 7 5.95 -0.67 3.34
CA CYS A 7 4.85 -0.25 4.18
C CYS A 7 5.36 0.68 5.27
N VAL A 8 4.94 1.95 5.27
CA VAL A 8 5.31 2.93 6.30
C VAL A 8 4.82 2.50 7.68
N LEU A 9 3.69 1.80 7.73
CA LEU A 9 3.09 1.27 8.97
C LEU A 9 3.89 0.11 9.59
N LEU A 10 4.24 -0.89 8.77
CA LEU A 10 4.94 -2.10 9.23
C LEU A 10 6.47 -1.94 9.22
N LYS A 11 6.99 -0.86 8.62
CA LYS A 11 8.43 -0.59 8.41
C LYS A 11 9.20 -1.75 7.78
N LYS A 12 8.51 -2.56 6.98
CA LYS A 12 9.05 -3.70 6.24
C LYS A 12 8.46 -3.75 4.84
N GLU A 13 9.12 -4.48 3.95
CA GLU A 13 8.55 -4.79 2.63
C GLU A 13 7.41 -5.78 2.81
N ALA A 14 6.26 -5.42 2.29
CA ALA A 14 5.04 -6.20 2.40
C ALA A 14 4.25 -6.11 1.09
N PRO A 15 3.37 -7.07 0.79
CA PRO A 15 2.62 -7.07 -0.46
C PRO A 15 1.78 -5.80 -0.62
N CYS A 16 1.85 -5.19 -1.79
CA CYS A 16 1.03 -4.06 -2.19
C CYS A 16 -0.45 -4.41 -2.06
N ARG A 17 -1.25 -3.43 -1.64
CA ARG A 17 -2.70 -3.56 -1.63
C ARG A 17 -3.19 -3.73 -3.07
N ASP A 18 -4.27 -4.49 -3.29
CA ASP A 18 -4.79 -4.70 -4.66
C ASP A 18 -5.63 -3.52 -5.16
N ARG A 19 -6.13 -2.68 -4.24
CA ARG A 19 -6.94 -1.49 -4.58
C ARG A 19 -6.71 -0.36 -3.59
N ALA A 20 -6.76 0.87 -4.09
CA ALA A 20 -6.81 2.05 -3.24
C ALA A 20 -8.11 2.03 -2.40
N PRO A 21 -8.04 2.23 -1.07
CA PRO A 21 -9.23 2.23 -0.20
C PRO A 21 -10.14 3.43 -0.45
N TYR A 22 -9.59 4.53 -0.97
CA TYR A 22 -10.31 5.77 -1.20
C TYR A 22 -10.08 6.28 -2.63
N PRO A 23 -11.09 6.81 -3.31
CA PRO A 23 -10.88 7.56 -4.55
C PRO A 23 -10.18 8.89 -4.26
N GLY A 24 -9.31 9.33 -5.17
CA GLY A 24 -8.54 10.58 -5.06
C GLY A 24 -7.07 10.40 -4.67
N GLU A 25 -6.35 11.51 -4.58
CA GLU A 25 -4.89 11.53 -4.35
C GLU A 25 -4.47 10.87 -3.03
N LEU A 26 -5.31 10.96 -2.00
CA LEU A 26 -5.04 10.33 -0.70
C LEU A 26 -5.00 8.81 -0.80
N GLY A 27 -5.94 8.20 -1.54
CA GLY A 27 -5.96 6.76 -1.72
C GLY A 27 -4.81 6.25 -2.57
N LYS A 28 -4.35 7.04 -3.55
CA LYS A 28 -3.16 6.74 -4.36
C LYS A 28 -1.89 6.72 -3.50
N ARG A 29 -1.72 7.74 -2.65
CA ARG A 29 -0.61 7.79 -1.68
C ARG A 29 -0.62 6.61 -0.71
N ILE A 30 -1.79 6.24 -0.20
CA ILE A 30 -1.93 5.09 0.70
C ILE A 30 -1.58 3.80 -0.04
N PHE A 31 -2.05 3.64 -1.27
CA PHE A 31 -1.73 2.47 -2.09
C PHE A 31 -0.23 2.32 -2.37
N GLU A 32 0.48 3.43 -2.56
CA GLU A 32 1.93 3.44 -2.80
C GLU A 32 2.76 3.21 -1.53
N ASN A 33 2.24 3.56 -0.34
CA ASN A 33 2.99 3.57 0.92
C ASN A 33 2.49 2.54 1.96
N VAL A 34 1.38 1.84 1.72
CA VAL A 34 0.72 0.95 2.68
C VAL A 34 0.44 -0.41 2.04
N SER A 35 0.89 -1.47 2.70
CA SER A 35 0.70 -2.85 2.24
C SER A 35 -0.70 -3.40 2.52
N LYS A 36 -1.06 -4.51 1.88
CA LYS A 36 -2.34 -5.22 2.04
C LYS A 36 -2.61 -5.75 3.46
N GLU A 37 -1.57 -6.03 4.24
CA GLU A 37 -1.69 -6.45 5.64
C GLU A 37 -2.09 -5.30 6.59
N ALA A 38 -2.09 -4.05 6.11
CA ALA A 38 -2.36 -2.84 6.90
C ALA A 38 -3.66 -2.12 6.51
#